data_AF-A0A2T7N894-F1
#
_entry.id   AF-A0A2T7N894-F1
#
_cell.length_a   1.000
_cell.length_b   1.000
_cell.length_c   1.000
_cell.angle_alpha   90.00
_cell.angle_beta   90.00
_cell.angle_gamma   90.00
#
_symmetry.space_group_name_H-M   'P 1'
#
loop_
_entity.id
_entity.type
_entity.pdbx_description
1 polymer ?
#
loop_
_entity_poly.entity_id
_entity_poly.type
_entity_poly.pdbx_seq_one_letter_code
_entity_poly.pdbx_strand_id
1 'polypeptide(L)'
;MADLVKNRHEIVFIYDVKDGNPNGDPMDENKPRMDETTGLNIVSDVRLKRTIRDYMGKVQKVERPEGYEQEVFINGDPVTSEQRAKELISDITDSKKYDRQRASEALLKKCIDLRLFGGTVPISKLNMSITGPVQFRFGRSLHRADSVFVQGTAAFVSKEGNEQRSFSEKWQLPYSCIAFYGVLNQNTAKETLLTDTDVDCLFEALWDGTKDLITRSKMEQLPRLLIDVVYNDETNFHIGELDKAIELKSEIPDEKIRGIKDFKLEISELKGLLDRYSSNIMKVRYRIDPRLKLTLNGEPFEIEGLLEGKTEKLEK
;
A
#
# COMPACT_ATOMS: atom_id res chain seq x y z
N MET A 1 -25.61 12.85 -2.41
CA MET A 1 -25.18 12.24 -1.12
C MET A 1 -23.90 11.48 -1.40
N ALA A 2 -22.98 11.39 -0.44
CA ALA A 2 -21.75 10.64 -0.63
C ALA A 2 -22.05 9.13 -0.65
N ASP A 3 -21.54 8.41 -1.65
CA ASP A 3 -21.64 6.96 -1.72
C ASP A 3 -20.60 6.37 -0.77
N LEU A 4 -21.04 6.07 0.46
CA LEU A 4 -20.24 5.43 1.49
C LEU A 4 -20.02 3.96 1.14
N VAL A 5 -18.83 3.46 1.47
CA VAL A 5 -18.49 2.05 1.24
C VAL A 5 -19.42 1.14 2.05
N LYS A 6 -20.08 0.20 1.36
CA LYS A 6 -21.00 -0.79 1.97
C LYS A 6 -20.43 -2.21 1.97
N ASN A 7 -19.39 -2.44 1.19
CA ASN A 7 -18.84 -3.75 0.90
C ASN A 7 -17.55 -3.99 1.66
N ARG A 8 -17.33 -5.24 2.08
CA ARG A 8 -16.01 -5.68 2.53
C ARG A 8 -15.13 -5.91 1.31
N HIS A 9 -13.83 -5.61 1.46
CA HIS A 9 -12.84 -5.89 0.43
C HIS A 9 -11.69 -6.72 0.99
N GLU A 10 -11.16 -7.64 0.19
CA GLU A 10 -9.82 -8.19 0.36
C GLU A 10 -8.93 -7.73 -0.79
N ILE A 11 -7.79 -7.14 -0.44
CA ILE A 11 -6.87 -6.49 -1.37
C ILE A 11 -5.58 -7.29 -1.39
N VAL A 12 -5.13 -7.68 -2.58
CA VAL A 12 -3.78 -8.21 -2.81
C VAL A 12 -3.04 -7.24 -3.71
N PHE A 13 -1.91 -6.73 -3.24
CA PHE A 13 -1.07 -5.81 -4.02
C PHE A 13 0.35 -6.35 -4.10
N ILE A 14 0.82 -6.58 -5.33
CA ILE A 14 2.14 -7.10 -5.64
C ILE A 14 2.90 -6.05 -6.44
N TYR A 15 4.09 -5.72 -5.96
CA TYR A 15 5.07 -4.94 -6.71
C TYR A 15 6.44 -5.59 -6.59
N ASP A 16 7.34 -5.28 -7.51
CA ASP A 16 8.74 -5.68 -7.38
C ASP A 16 9.66 -4.48 -7.19
N VAL A 17 10.87 -4.77 -6.72
CA VAL A 17 11.97 -3.82 -6.66
C VAL A 17 13.21 -4.49 -7.23
N LYS A 18 13.98 -3.74 -8.01
CA LYS A 18 15.27 -4.17 -8.55
C LYS A 18 16.38 -3.22 -8.07
N ASP A 19 17.51 -3.79 -7.66
CA ASP A 19 18.69 -3.06 -7.21
C ASP A 19 18.37 -1.95 -6.18
N GLY A 20 17.42 -2.23 -5.28
CA GLY A 20 16.80 -1.23 -4.42
C GLY A 20 16.49 -1.73 -3.01
N ASN A 21 16.01 -0.82 -2.17
CA ASN A 21 15.70 -1.06 -0.77
C ASN A 21 14.28 -0.57 -0.46
N PRO A 22 13.28 -1.49 -0.42
CA PRO A 22 11.88 -1.12 -0.30
C PRO A 22 11.53 -0.60 1.11
N ASN A 23 12.19 -1.13 2.13
CA ASN A 23 12.04 -0.74 3.52
C ASN A 23 13.35 -0.94 4.29
N GLY A 24 14.16 0.10 4.38
CA GLY A 24 15.37 0.07 5.20
C GLY A 24 15.07 0.05 6.70
N ASP A 25 15.94 -0.58 7.48
CA ASP A 25 15.91 -0.56 8.95
C ASP A 25 16.82 0.54 9.51
N PRO A 26 16.26 1.62 10.11
CA PRO A 26 17.07 2.67 10.72
C PRO A 26 18.00 2.19 11.84
N MET A 27 17.70 1.03 12.45
CA MET A 27 18.49 0.47 13.55
C MET A 27 19.59 -0.51 13.10
N ASP A 28 19.60 -0.89 11.82
CA ASP A 28 20.58 -1.83 11.25
C ASP A 28 21.12 -1.30 9.92
N GLU A 29 21.87 -0.19 9.99
CA GLU A 29 22.59 0.42 8.85
C GLU A 29 21.72 0.66 7.60
N ASN A 30 20.40 0.86 7.78
CA ASN A 30 19.44 0.99 6.71
C ASN A 30 19.41 -0.24 5.77
N LYS A 31 19.75 -1.45 6.25
CA LYS A 31 19.58 -2.70 5.52
C LYS A 31 18.12 -2.94 5.16
N PRO A 32 17.82 -3.58 4.00
CA PRO A 32 16.48 -4.09 3.75
C PRO A 32 16.03 -4.98 4.92
N ARG A 33 14.81 -4.80 5.41
CA ARG A 33 14.25 -5.69 6.44
C ARG A 33 14.09 -7.11 5.88
N MET A 34 14.60 -8.10 6.61
CA MET A 34 14.56 -9.51 6.23
C MET A 34 14.02 -10.36 7.38
N ASP A 35 13.33 -11.45 7.05
CA ASP A 35 13.10 -12.56 7.96
C ASP A 35 14.34 -13.45 7.97
N GLU A 36 15.10 -13.45 9.06
CA GLU A 36 16.35 -14.21 9.17
C GLU A 36 16.15 -15.72 9.11
N THR A 37 14.96 -16.23 9.42
CA THR A 37 14.68 -17.68 9.39
C THR A 37 14.28 -18.14 8.00
N THR A 38 13.44 -17.36 7.30
CA THR A 38 12.89 -17.76 6.01
C THR A 38 13.62 -17.16 4.81
N GLY A 39 14.45 -16.14 5.00
CA GLY A 39 15.12 -15.41 3.92
C GLY A 39 14.17 -14.52 3.10
N LEU A 40 12.96 -14.27 3.59
CA LEU A 40 11.97 -13.43 2.90
C LEU A 40 12.19 -11.95 3.24
N ASN A 41 12.13 -11.09 2.23
CA ASN A 41 12.12 -9.65 2.46
C ASN A 41 10.80 -9.22 3.11
N ILE A 42 10.88 -8.30 4.08
CA ILE A 42 9.75 -7.75 4.81
C ILE A 42 9.60 -6.27 4.47
N VAL A 43 8.37 -5.82 4.23
CA VAL A 43 8.03 -4.41 4.10
C VAL A 43 6.87 -4.11 5.05
N SER A 44 7.05 -3.15 5.96
CA SER A 44 6.00 -2.79 6.91
C SER A 44 4.78 -2.18 6.21
N ASP A 45 3.60 -2.37 6.81
CA ASP A 45 2.36 -1.73 6.37
C ASP A 45 2.46 -0.20 6.45
N VAL A 46 3.13 0.32 7.49
CA VAL A 46 3.37 1.77 7.64
C VAL A 46 4.19 2.32 6.47
N ARG A 47 5.15 1.56 5.93
CA ARG A 47 5.93 1.97 4.75
C ARG A 47 5.04 2.08 3.51
N LEU A 48 4.14 1.11 3.28
CA LEU A 48 3.18 1.15 2.19
C LEU A 48 2.19 2.32 2.35
N LYS A 49 1.61 2.48 3.54
CA LYS A 49 0.71 3.59 3.88
C LYS A 49 1.38 4.95 3.69
N ARG A 50 2.68 5.08 3.97
CA ARG A 50 3.45 6.30 3.69
C ARG A 50 3.54 6.58 2.19
N THR A 51 3.86 5.58 1.37
CA THR A 51 3.86 5.74 -0.10
C THR A 51 2.52 6.26 -0.62
N ILE A 52 1.42 5.70 -0.11
CA ILE A 52 0.05 6.12 -0.47
C ILE A 52 -0.19 7.59 -0.10
N ARG A 53 0.13 7.98 1.15
CA ARG A 53 -0.02 9.37 1.63
C ARG A 53 0.84 10.36 0.84
N ASP A 54 2.10 10.02 0.61
CA ASP A 54 3.05 10.86 -0.13
C ASP A 54 2.55 11.12 -1.56
N TYR A 55 1.94 10.12 -2.21
CA TYR A 55 1.33 10.26 -3.53
C TYR A 55 0.05 11.10 -3.48
N MET A 56 -0.88 10.78 -2.57
CA MET A 56 -2.15 11.51 -2.42
C MET A 56 -1.97 13.00 -2.14
N GLY A 57 -0.90 13.38 -1.42
CA GLY A 57 -0.58 14.78 -1.13
C GLY A 57 0.01 15.57 -2.30
N LYS A 58 0.41 14.91 -3.40
CA LYS A 58 1.01 15.56 -4.58
C LYS A 58 0.10 15.60 -5.79
N VAL A 59 -0.77 14.60 -5.95
CA VAL A 59 -1.61 14.49 -7.13
C VAL A 59 -2.75 15.50 -7.16
N GLN A 60 -3.30 15.72 -8.34
CA GLN A 60 -4.48 16.56 -8.51
C GLN A 60 -5.66 15.97 -7.73
N LYS A 61 -6.37 16.83 -7.01
CA LYS A 61 -7.57 16.43 -6.28
C LYS A 61 -8.68 16.06 -7.26
N VAL A 62 -9.31 14.91 -7.03
CA VAL A 62 -10.49 14.49 -7.79
C VAL A 62 -11.75 15.21 -7.29
N GLU A 63 -12.77 15.30 -8.16
CA GLU A 63 -14.08 15.77 -7.76
C GLU A 63 -14.68 14.84 -6.70
N ARG A 64 -15.35 15.43 -5.69
CA ARG A 64 -15.80 14.73 -4.50
C ARG A 64 -17.19 15.20 -4.08
N PRO A 65 -17.92 14.38 -3.29
CA PRO A 65 -19.18 14.80 -2.70
C PRO A 65 -19.00 16.07 -1.87
N GLU A 66 -20.07 16.86 -1.74
CA GLU A 66 -20.07 18.11 -0.99
C GLU A 66 -19.51 17.92 0.43
N GLY A 67 -18.55 18.79 0.78
CA GLY A 67 -17.88 18.79 2.08
C GLY A 67 -16.69 17.85 2.20
N TYR A 68 -16.43 16.96 1.23
CA TYR A 68 -15.26 16.09 1.23
C TYR A 68 -14.06 16.73 0.53
N GLU A 69 -12.89 16.58 1.12
CA GLU A 69 -11.60 17.00 0.55
C GLU A 69 -10.59 15.83 0.56
N GLN A 70 -9.42 16.08 -0.03
CA GLN A 70 -8.32 15.14 -0.19
C GLN A 70 -7.05 15.69 0.45
N GLU A 71 -7.16 16.21 1.68
CA GLU A 71 -5.98 16.58 2.46
C GLU A 71 -5.33 15.35 3.08
N VAL A 72 -4.02 15.42 3.32
CA VAL A 72 -3.26 14.36 4.00
C VAL A 72 -2.82 14.88 5.36
N PHE A 73 -3.35 14.30 6.42
CA PHE A 73 -3.07 14.72 7.78
C PHE A 73 -1.64 14.34 8.21
N ILE A 74 -1.22 13.11 7.89
CA ILE A 74 0.11 12.57 8.24
C ILE A 74 1.04 12.68 7.02
N ASN A 75 1.62 13.85 6.81
CA ASN A 75 2.46 14.16 5.63
C ASN A 75 3.98 14.22 5.90
N GLY A 76 4.41 13.96 7.14
CA GLY A 76 5.82 13.95 7.52
C GLY A 76 6.43 15.32 7.86
N ASP A 77 5.63 16.39 7.81
CA ASP A 77 6.08 17.71 8.27
C ASP A 77 6.37 17.70 9.78
N PRO A 78 7.36 18.48 10.25
CA PRO A 78 7.73 18.55 11.66
C PRO A 78 6.76 19.46 12.45
N VAL A 79 5.46 19.18 12.37
CA VAL A 79 4.41 19.88 13.10
C VAL A 79 3.68 18.94 14.06
N THR A 80 3.13 19.50 15.13
CA THR A 80 2.27 18.73 16.02
C THR A 80 0.92 18.43 15.36
N SER A 81 0.29 17.32 15.76
CA SER A 81 -1.09 16.99 15.38
C SER A 81 -2.08 18.14 15.66
N GLU A 82 -1.89 18.85 16.78
CA GLU A 82 -2.71 19.99 17.16
C GLU A 82 -2.53 21.19 16.20
N GLN A 83 -1.30 21.50 15.79
CA GLN A 83 -1.06 22.57 14.81
C GLN A 83 -1.70 22.23 13.46
N ARG A 84 -1.51 21.01 12.95
CA ARG A 84 -2.12 20.58 11.68
C ARG A 84 -3.64 20.64 11.73
N ALA A 85 -4.25 20.17 12.81
CA ALA A 85 -5.71 20.22 12.96
C ALA A 85 -6.25 21.66 12.96
N LYS A 86 -5.54 22.62 13.57
CA LYS A 86 -5.91 24.04 13.57
C LYS A 86 -5.83 24.68 12.19
N GLU A 87 -4.84 24.30 11.38
CA GLU A 87 -4.70 24.79 10.00
C GLU A 87 -5.85 24.30 9.11
N LEU A 88 -6.29 23.05 9.31
CA LEU A 88 -7.35 22.45 8.52
C LEU A 88 -8.75 22.87 8.98
N ILE A 89 -8.92 23.14 10.28
CA ILE A 89 -10.19 23.52 10.90
C ILE A 89 -9.94 24.66 11.89
N SER A 90 -10.19 25.89 11.44
CA SER A 90 -9.98 27.12 12.22
C SER A 90 -10.73 27.13 13.56
N ASP A 91 -11.87 26.43 13.62
CA ASP A 91 -12.83 26.52 14.74
C ASP A 91 -12.66 25.41 15.79
N ILE A 92 -11.69 24.49 15.63
CA ILE A 92 -11.47 23.35 16.55
C ILE A 92 -11.16 23.77 17.99
N THR A 93 -10.70 25.00 18.21
CA THR A 93 -10.22 25.50 19.51
C THR A 93 -11.19 26.43 20.23
N ASP A 94 -12.28 26.86 19.59
CA ASP A 94 -13.25 27.76 20.21
C ASP A 94 -14.14 27.02 21.20
N SER A 95 -13.76 27.12 22.47
CA SER A 95 -14.44 26.49 23.60
C SER A 95 -15.93 26.80 23.76
N LYS A 96 -16.47 27.83 23.09
CA LYS A 96 -17.89 28.20 23.20
C LYS A 96 -18.81 27.55 22.15
N LYS A 97 -18.25 26.99 21.07
CA LYS A 97 -18.99 26.30 19.98
C LYS A 97 -18.54 24.86 19.75
N TYR A 98 -17.69 24.35 20.64
CA TYR A 98 -17.00 23.07 20.49
C TYR A 98 -17.95 21.87 20.64
N ASP A 99 -18.14 21.15 19.55
CA ASP A 99 -18.75 19.82 19.52
C ASP A 99 -17.70 18.83 18.99
N ARG A 100 -17.28 17.92 19.87
CA ARG A 100 -16.29 16.87 19.60
C ARG A 100 -16.66 16.04 18.37
N GLN A 101 -17.94 15.70 18.21
CA GLN A 101 -18.41 14.85 17.13
C GLN A 101 -18.33 15.61 15.79
N ARG A 102 -18.79 16.88 15.77
CA ARG A 102 -18.69 17.73 14.57
C ARG A 102 -17.25 18.00 14.16
N ALA A 103 -16.35 18.23 15.12
CA ALA A 103 -14.93 18.42 14.85
C ALA A 103 -14.28 17.17 14.24
N SER A 104 -14.58 15.98 14.81
CA SER A 104 -14.13 14.69 14.27
C SER A 104 -14.66 14.46 12.86
N GLU A 105 -15.94 14.71 12.63
CA GLU A 105 -16.59 14.54 11.33
C GLU A 105 -15.99 15.49 10.28
N ALA A 106 -15.78 16.76 10.63
CA ALA A 106 -15.17 17.74 9.74
C ALA A 106 -13.72 17.37 9.37
N LEU A 107 -12.96 16.82 10.33
CA LEU A 107 -11.58 16.38 10.08
C LEU A 107 -11.54 15.15 9.17
N LEU A 108 -12.44 14.18 9.41
CA LEU A 108 -12.62 13.02 8.54
C LEU A 108 -13.01 13.45 7.13
N LYS A 109 -13.97 14.37 6.97
CA LYS A 109 -14.36 14.87 5.64
C LYS A 109 -13.22 15.59 4.91
N LYS A 110 -12.32 16.27 5.62
CA LYS A 110 -11.15 16.91 5.01
C LYS A 110 -10.02 15.95 4.64
N CYS A 111 -9.70 15.01 5.52
CA CYS A 111 -8.46 14.23 5.42
C CYS A 111 -8.72 12.80 4.92
N ILE A 112 -8.27 12.50 3.69
CA ILE A 112 -8.48 11.17 3.09
C ILE A 112 -7.72 10.06 3.83
N ASP A 113 -6.52 10.35 4.32
CA ASP A 113 -5.69 9.37 5.00
C ASP A 113 -6.27 8.96 6.36
N LEU A 114 -6.99 9.86 7.03
CA LEU A 114 -7.76 9.54 8.24
C LEU A 114 -8.99 8.69 7.91
N ARG A 115 -9.69 8.97 6.79
CA ARG A 115 -10.82 8.13 6.35
C ARG A 115 -10.40 6.71 6.03
N LEU A 116 -9.22 6.53 5.43
CA LEU A 116 -8.67 5.24 5.01
C LEU A 116 -8.00 4.47 6.15
N PHE A 117 -7.05 5.11 6.84
CA PHE A 117 -6.12 4.44 7.77
C PHE A 117 -6.37 4.78 9.23
N GLY A 118 -7.25 5.75 9.50
CA GLY A 118 -7.45 6.26 10.84
C GLY A 118 -6.20 6.99 11.35
N GLY A 119 -6.18 7.24 12.65
CA GLY A 119 -5.09 7.94 13.30
C GLY A 119 -5.44 8.38 14.71
N THR A 120 -4.40 8.63 15.49
CA THR A 120 -4.51 9.29 16.78
C THR A 120 -4.19 10.76 16.60
N VAL A 121 -5.15 11.62 16.86
CA VAL A 121 -4.99 13.07 16.83
C VAL A 121 -5.12 13.57 18.26
N PRO A 122 -4.00 13.71 19.00
CA PRO A 122 -4.03 14.37 20.29
C PRO A 122 -4.13 15.88 20.06
N ILE A 123 -5.29 16.44 20.40
CA ILE A 123 -5.51 17.88 20.51
C ILE A 123 -5.87 18.12 21.97
N SER A 124 -5.35 19.20 22.58
CA SER A 124 -5.59 19.57 23.98
C SER A 124 -7.05 19.52 24.50
N LYS A 125 -8.06 19.43 23.61
CA LYS A 125 -9.48 19.19 23.94
C LYS A 125 -10.19 18.09 23.10
N LEU A 126 -9.54 17.55 22.07
CA LEU A 126 -10.03 16.48 21.19
C LEU A 126 -9.02 15.32 21.24
N ASN A 127 -9.31 14.29 22.04
CA ASN A 127 -8.59 13.02 21.95
C ASN A 127 -9.33 12.13 20.96
N MET A 128 -8.97 12.23 19.69
CA MET A 128 -9.54 11.40 18.64
C MET A 128 -8.60 10.22 18.39
N SER A 129 -9.11 9.01 18.56
CA SER A 129 -8.41 7.78 18.18
C SER A 129 -9.37 6.98 17.32
N ILE A 130 -9.11 6.99 16.02
CA ILE A 130 -9.97 6.33 15.03
C ILE A 130 -9.19 5.16 14.43
N THR A 131 -9.82 4.00 14.44
CA THR A 131 -9.34 2.84 13.68
C THR A 131 -9.74 3.03 12.23
N GLY A 132 -8.78 2.95 11.30
CA GLY A 132 -9.09 3.03 9.87
C GLY A 132 -9.76 1.77 9.34
N PRO A 133 -10.65 1.88 8.35
CA PRO A 133 -11.26 0.73 7.68
C PRO A 133 -10.25 -0.11 6.88
N VAL A 134 -9.17 0.48 6.37
CA VAL A 134 -8.19 -0.22 5.54
C VAL A 134 -6.98 -0.64 6.38
N GLN A 135 -6.80 -1.94 6.53
CA GLN A 135 -5.68 -2.52 7.26
C GLN A 135 -4.87 -3.44 6.36
N PHE A 136 -3.55 -3.27 6.35
CA PHE A 136 -2.61 -4.12 5.62
C PHE A 136 -1.77 -4.93 6.60
N ARG A 137 -1.47 -6.17 6.25
CA ARG A 137 -0.39 -6.94 6.87
C ARG A 137 0.97 -6.40 6.39
N PHE A 138 2.04 -6.80 7.06
CA PHE A 138 3.38 -6.63 6.51
C PHE A 138 3.49 -7.38 5.19
N GLY A 139 3.97 -6.68 4.17
CA GLY A 139 4.29 -7.28 2.90
C GLY A 139 5.49 -8.20 3.03
N ARG A 140 5.46 -9.31 2.30
CA ARG A 140 6.55 -10.29 2.25
C ARG A 140 6.89 -10.61 0.81
N SER A 141 8.16 -10.89 0.54
CA SER A 141 8.55 -11.39 -0.77
C SER A 141 7.93 -12.77 -1.03
N LEU A 142 7.60 -13.04 -2.29
CA LEU A 142 7.08 -14.32 -2.78
C LEU A 142 8.19 -15.35 -3.04
N HIS A 143 9.44 -14.97 -2.83
CA HIS A 143 10.63 -15.79 -2.98
C HIS A 143 11.70 -15.33 -1.98
N ARG A 144 12.70 -16.17 -1.71
CA ARG A 144 13.86 -15.75 -0.90
C ARG A 144 14.71 -14.73 -1.65
N ALA A 145 15.26 -13.76 -0.91
CA ALA A 145 16.11 -12.73 -1.49
C ALA A 145 17.27 -12.41 -0.55
N ASP A 146 18.47 -12.24 -1.10
CA ASP A 146 19.64 -11.85 -0.32
C ASP A 146 19.94 -10.36 -0.52
N SER A 147 20.12 -9.64 0.58
CA SER A 147 20.62 -8.26 0.52
C SER A 147 22.12 -8.26 0.18
N VAL A 148 22.51 -7.39 -0.74
CA VAL A 148 23.91 -7.19 -1.12
C VAL A 148 24.40 -5.83 -0.66
N PHE A 149 25.66 -5.79 -0.23
CA PHE A 149 26.37 -4.57 0.08
C PHE A 149 27.04 -4.01 -1.17
N VAL A 150 26.82 -2.73 -1.46
CA VAL A 150 27.42 -2.03 -2.58
C VAL A 150 28.15 -0.80 -2.06
N GLN A 151 29.45 -0.74 -2.32
CA GLN A 151 30.30 0.41 -2.02
C GLN A 151 30.45 1.28 -3.28
N GLY A 152 30.17 2.56 -3.14
CA GLY A 152 30.40 3.59 -4.14
C GLY A 152 31.49 4.57 -3.70
N THR A 153 31.95 5.41 -4.63
CA THR A 153 32.88 6.51 -4.34
C THR A 153 32.11 7.82 -4.35
N ALA A 154 32.11 8.56 -3.24
CA ALA A 154 31.59 9.92 -3.17
C ALA A 154 32.64 10.90 -3.68
N ALA A 155 32.22 11.93 -4.42
CA ALA A 155 33.12 12.90 -5.05
C ALA A 155 33.82 13.85 -4.05
N PHE A 156 33.38 13.88 -2.80
CA PHE A 156 33.89 14.78 -1.77
C PHE A 156 34.94 14.10 -0.88
N VAL A 157 36.00 14.82 -0.57
CA VAL A 157 37.00 14.45 0.44
C VAL A 157 36.43 14.70 1.83
N SER A 158 36.72 13.79 2.76
CA SER A 158 36.09 13.78 4.09
C SER A 158 36.52 14.96 4.98
N LYS A 159 37.66 15.61 4.66
CA LYS A 159 38.21 16.80 5.32
C LYS A 159 39.00 17.66 4.33
N GLU A 160 39.09 18.96 4.57
CA GLU A 160 40.00 19.87 3.84
C GLU A 160 41.45 19.37 3.93
N GLY A 161 42.13 19.26 2.79
CA GLY A 161 43.53 18.81 2.70
C GLY A 161 43.74 17.30 2.53
N ASN A 162 42.68 16.47 2.54
CA ASN A 162 42.78 15.06 2.16
C ASN A 162 42.59 14.89 0.64
N GLU A 163 43.36 14.00 0.00
CA GLU A 163 43.13 13.55 -1.38
C GLU A 163 42.16 12.35 -1.47
N GLN A 164 41.93 11.68 -0.33
CA GLN A 164 41.15 10.45 -0.27
C GLN A 164 39.63 10.75 -0.31
N ARG A 165 39.00 10.36 -1.41
CA ARG A 165 37.55 10.48 -1.62
C ARG A 165 36.77 9.66 -0.59
N SER A 166 35.65 10.20 -0.12
CA SER A 166 34.75 9.49 0.81
C SER A 166 34.07 8.31 0.11
N PHE A 167 33.73 7.26 0.83
CA PHE A 167 32.95 6.13 0.27
C PHE A 167 31.47 6.28 0.64
N SER A 168 30.60 5.81 -0.25
CA SER A 168 29.17 5.69 0.04
C SER A 168 28.81 4.23 0.12
N GLU A 169 28.14 3.83 1.20
CA GLU A 169 27.74 2.45 1.41
C GLU A 169 26.23 2.34 1.27
N LYS A 170 25.76 1.29 0.59
CA LYS A 170 24.34 0.99 0.50
C LYS A 170 24.09 -0.52 0.53
N TRP A 171 23.03 -0.89 1.23
CA TRP A 171 22.45 -2.21 1.18
C TRP A 171 21.21 -2.19 0.29
N GLN A 172 21.14 -3.16 -0.62
CA GLN A 172 20.03 -3.28 -1.57
C GLN A 172 19.69 -4.75 -1.82
N LEU A 173 18.48 -5.01 -2.28
CA LEU A 173 18.07 -6.29 -2.83
C LEU A 173 18.33 -6.24 -4.34
N PRO A 174 19.04 -7.23 -4.91
CA PRO A 174 19.16 -7.36 -6.36
C PRO A 174 17.78 -7.44 -7.02
N TYR A 175 16.87 -8.20 -6.40
CA TYR A 175 15.47 -8.27 -6.78
C TYR A 175 14.61 -8.77 -5.61
N SER A 176 13.39 -8.26 -5.50
CA SER A 176 12.38 -8.78 -4.56
C SER A 176 10.98 -8.53 -5.12
N CYS A 177 10.19 -9.59 -5.29
CA CYS A 177 8.77 -9.51 -5.66
C CYS A 177 7.92 -9.63 -4.39
N ILE A 178 7.24 -8.55 -3.97
CA ILE A 178 6.65 -8.37 -2.64
C ILE A 178 5.13 -8.34 -2.77
N ALA A 179 4.46 -9.17 -1.97
CA ALA A 179 3.00 -9.21 -1.86
C ALA A 179 2.52 -8.61 -0.54
N PHE A 180 1.54 -7.72 -0.63
CA PHE A 180 0.76 -7.19 0.46
C PHE A 180 -0.65 -7.75 0.43
N TYR A 181 -1.17 -8.06 1.61
CA TYR A 181 -2.56 -8.39 1.83
C TYR A 181 -3.20 -7.35 2.73
N GLY A 182 -4.39 -6.90 2.36
CA GLY A 182 -5.17 -5.97 3.14
C GLY A 182 -6.65 -6.27 3.14
N VAL A 183 -7.36 -5.69 4.10
CA VAL A 183 -8.82 -5.79 4.23
C VAL A 183 -9.39 -4.39 4.40
N LEU A 184 -10.46 -4.10 3.67
CA LEU A 184 -11.32 -2.95 3.91
C LEU A 184 -12.55 -3.40 4.69
N ASN A 185 -12.70 -2.91 5.92
CA ASN A 185 -13.85 -3.18 6.78
C ASN A 185 -14.97 -2.14 6.58
N GLN A 186 -16.08 -2.56 5.99
CA GLN A 186 -17.24 -1.73 5.73
C GLN A 186 -17.91 -1.15 6.99
N ASN A 187 -17.80 -1.84 8.13
CA ASN A 187 -18.42 -1.35 9.37
C ASN A 187 -17.66 -0.13 9.88
N THR A 188 -16.33 -0.21 9.88
CA THR A 188 -15.46 0.91 10.25
C THR A 188 -15.50 2.02 9.20
N ALA A 189 -15.73 1.69 7.92
CA ALA A 189 -15.88 2.68 6.85
C ALA A 189 -17.06 3.64 7.10
N LYS A 190 -18.16 3.15 7.69
CA LYS A 190 -19.30 3.98 8.11
C LYS A 190 -18.90 5.00 9.18
N GLU A 191 -18.06 4.60 10.13
CA GLU A 191 -17.57 5.48 11.21
C GLU A 191 -16.58 6.53 10.71
N THR A 192 -15.75 6.18 9.72
CA THR A 192 -14.75 7.08 9.14
C THR A 192 -15.26 7.89 7.96
N LEU A 193 -16.52 7.69 7.56
CA LEU A 193 -17.13 8.31 6.38
C LEU A 193 -16.39 7.98 5.07
N LEU A 194 -15.81 6.80 4.95
CA LEU A 194 -15.07 6.40 3.76
C LEU A 194 -16.03 6.23 2.57
N THR A 195 -15.66 6.83 1.44
CA THR A 195 -16.45 6.80 0.18
C THR A 195 -15.84 5.84 -0.84
N ASP A 196 -16.62 5.35 -1.80
CA ASP A 196 -16.08 4.53 -2.90
C ASP A 196 -15.01 5.29 -3.71
N THR A 197 -15.16 6.61 -3.87
CA THR A 197 -14.14 7.48 -4.50
C THR A 197 -12.82 7.48 -3.73
N ASP A 198 -12.85 7.38 -2.39
CA ASP A 198 -11.62 7.25 -1.59
C ASP A 198 -10.93 5.91 -1.85
N VAL A 199 -11.69 4.84 -2.08
CA VAL A 199 -11.15 3.50 -2.40
C VAL A 199 -10.49 3.50 -3.78
N ASP A 200 -11.08 4.17 -4.76
CA ASP A 200 -10.46 4.31 -6.08
C ASP A 200 -9.16 5.11 -6.00
N CYS A 201 -9.13 6.20 -5.21
CA CYS A 201 -7.90 6.95 -4.92
C CYS A 201 -6.84 6.09 -4.19
N LEU A 202 -7.26 5.19 -3.30
CA LEU A 202 -6.35 4.24 -2.65
C LEU A 202 -5.68 3.33 -3.68
N PHE A 203 -6.42 2.81 -4.66
CA PHE A 203 -5.90 1.90 -5.66
C PHE A 203 -4.98 2.59 -6.67
N GLU A 204 -5.34 3.80 -7.09
CA GLU A 204 -4.44 4.66 -7.85
C GLU A 204 -3.14 4.91 -7.07
N ALA A 205 -3.23 5.26 -5.79
CA ALA A 205 -2.06 5.54 -4.97
C ALA A 205 -1.21 4.30 -4.65
N LEU A 206 -1.80 3.11 -4.53
CA LEU A 206 -1.07 1.85 -4.46
C LEU A 206 -0.25 1.65 -5.73
N TRP A 207 -0.87 1.82 -6.89
CA TRP A 207 -0.22 1.56 -8.17
C TRP A 207 0.78 2.66 -8.55
N ASP A 208 0.27 3.86 -8.83
CA ASP A 208 1.04 4.96 -9.37
C ASP A 208 1.92 5.62 -8.28
N GLY A 209 1.50 5.60 -7.01
CA GLY A 209 2.35 6.05 -5.90
C GLY A 209 3.56 5.15 -5.66
N THR A 210 3.44 3.83 -5.85
CA THR A 210 4.60 2.92 -5.80
C THR A 210 5.56 3.20 -6.95
N LYS A 211 5.02 3.45 -8.14
CA LYS A 211 5.79 3.78 -9.35
C LYS A 211 6.49 5.15 -9.26
N ASP A 212 5.92 6.11 -8.54
CA ASP A 212 6.46 7.46 -8.34
C ASP A 212 7.61 7.54 -7.32
N LEU A 213 8.02 6.40 -6.73
CA LEU A 213 9.15 6.34 -5.77
C LEU A 213 10.53 6.48 -6.45
N ILE A 214 10.75 7.58 -7.18
CA ILE A 214 11.98 7.84 -7.93
C ILE A 214 13.04 8.44 -6.99
N THR A 215 13.76 7.58 -6.27
CA THR A 215 14.88 7.97 -5.39
C THR A 215 16.03 6.99 -5.52
N ARG A 216 17.26 7.39 -5.13
CA ARG A 216 18.47 6.54 -5.26
C ARG A 216 18.35 5.13 -4.67
N SER A 217 17.52 4.94 -3.65
CA SER A 217 17.36 3.64 -2.98
C SER A 217 16.03 2.95 -3.28
N LYS A 218 15.08 3.60 -3.97
CA LYS A 218 13.73 3.07 -4.22
C LYS A 218 13.31 3.12 -5.69
N MET A 219 14.22 3.56 -6.56
CA MET A 219 14.05 3.51 -8.01
C MET A 219 13.72 2.09 -8.46
N GLU A 220 12.92 1.97 -9.52
CA GLU A 220 12.43 0.70 -10.07
C GLU A 220 11.55 -0.13 -9.11
N GLN A 221 10.84 0.51 -8.18
CA GLN A 221 9.64 -0.12 -7.59
C GLN A 221 8.52 -0.09 -8.61
N LEU A 222 8.09 -1.26 -9.10
CA LEU A 222 7.09 -1.37 -10.15
C LEU A 222 5.90 -2.21 -9.69
N PRO A 223 4.68 -1.65 -9.68
CA PRO A 223 3.48 -2.42 -9.39
C PRO A 223 3.27 -3.47 -10.49
N ARG A 224 2.90 -4.69 -10.09
CA ARG A 224 2.76 -5.85 -10.99
C ARG A 224 1.33 -6.37 -11.03
N LEU A 225 0.70 -6.49 -9.88
CA LEU A 225 -0.66 -7.03 -9.77
C LEU A 225 -1.37 -6.37 -8.60
N LEU A 226 -2.59 -5.90 -8.84
CA LEU A 226 -3.52 -5.45 -7.82
C LEU A 226 -4.82 -6.23 -8.04
N ILE A 227 -5.31 -6.88 -7.00
CA ILE A 227 -6.58 -7.58 -6.97
C ILE A 227 -7.38 -7.03 -5.80
N ASP A 228 -8.64 -6.68 -6.06
CA ASP A 228 -9.62 -6.25 -5.07
C ASP A 228 -10.86 -7.14 -5.16
N VAL A 229 -11.03 -8.02 -4.18
CA VAL A 229 -12.21 -8.89 -4.09
C VAL A 229 -13.26 -8.17 -3.26
N VAL A 230 -14.36 -7.79 -3.91
CA VAL A 230 -15.47 -7.07 -3.28
C VAL A 230 -16.58 -8.06 -2.94
N TYR A 231 -16.93 -8.16 -1.67
CA TYR A 231 -17.98 -9.06 -1.19
C TYR A 231 -19.37 -8.42 -1.27
N ASN A 232 -20.41 -9.25 -1.26
CA ASN A 232 -21.79 -8.77 -1.24
C ASN A 232 -22.05 -7.85 -0.04
N ASP A 233 -22.95 -6.89 -0.24
CA ASP A 233 -23.34 -5.86 0.72
C ASP A 233 -23.63 -6.42 2.11
N GLU A 234 -23.16 -5.70 3.13
CA GLU A 234 -23.47 -5.95 4.54
C GLU A 234 -23.07 -7.34 5.06
N THR A 235 -22.25 -8.09 4.32
CA THR A 235 -21.67 -9.34 4.81
C THR A 235 -20.40 -9.07 5.61
N ASN A 236 -20.29 -9.66 6.81
CA ASN A 236 -19.03 -9.66 7.59
C ASN A 236 -18.06 -10.77 7.11
N PHE A 237 -18.30 -11.28 5.90
CA PHE A 237 -17.58 -12.41 5.32
C PHE A 237 -16.37 -11.93 4.51
N HIS A 238 -15.27 -12.64 4.66
CA HIS A 238 -14.12 -12.61 3.76
C HIS A 238 -13.43 -13.99 3.83
N ILE A 239 -12.64 -14.34 2.82
CA ILE A 239 -11.95 -15.62 2.69
C ILE A 239 -10.74 -15.67 3.61
N GLY A 240 -9.92 -14.62 3.60
CA GLY A 240 -8.66 -14.56 4.33
C GLY A 240 -7.45 -15.02 3.50
N GLU A 241 -6.32 -14.35 3.71
CA GLU A 241 -4.99 -14.80 3.24
C GLU A 241 -4.88 -15.05 1.72
N LEU A 242 -5.58 -14.27 0.90
CA LEU A 242 -5.54 -14.41 -0.56
C LEU A 242 -4.13 -14.28 -1.16
N ASP A 243 -3.22 -13.58 -0.48
CA ASP A 243 -1.80 -13.49 -0.87
C ASP A 243 -1.08 -14.84 -0.80
N LYS A 244 -1.52 -15.76 0.05
CA LYS A 244 -0.95 -17.11 0.19
C LYS A 244 -1.37 -18.06 -0.92
N ALA A 245 -2.44 -17.72 -1.61
CA ALA A 245 -2.95 -18.49 -2.74
C ALA A 245 -2.31 -18.09 -4.09
N ILE A 246 -1.27 -17.23 -4.04
CA ILE A 246 -0.46 -16.82 -5.18
C ILE A 246 0.98 -17.27 -4.93
N GLU A 247 1.52 -18.06 -5.85
CA GLU A 247 2.87 -18.60 -5.74
C GLU A 247 3.76 -18.06 -6.86
N LEU A 248 5.01 -17.71 -6.55
CA LEU A 248 6.01 -17.39 -7.55
C LEU A 248 6.68 -18.67 -8.03
N LYS A 249 6.55 -18.99 -9.32
CA LYS A 249 7.21 -20.14 -9.96
C LYS A 249 8.37 -19.69 -10.84
N SER A 250 9.56 -20.24 -10.58
CA SER A 250 10.77 -19.98 -11.34
C SER A 250 11.54 -21.27 -11.61
N GLU A 251 12.24 -21.32 -12.75
CA GLU A 251 13.17 -22.41 -13.10
C GLU A 251 14.59 -22.17 -12.53
N ILE A 252 14.83 -20.97 -11.98
CA ILE A 252 16.09 -20.62 -11.34
C ILE A 252 15.90 -20.52 -9.82
N PRO A 253 16.97 -20.72 -9.04
CA PRO A 253 16.91 -20.50 -7.60
C PRO A 253 16.43 -19.09 -7.25
N ASP A 254 15.60 -18.97 -6.21
CA ASP A 254 15.01 -17.73 -5.72
C ASP A 254 16.00 -16.56 -5.64
N GLU A 255 17.19 -16.82 -5.08
CA GLU A 255 18.22 -15.82 -4.81
C GLU A 255 18.87 -15.30 -6.12
N LYS A 256 18.63 -15.97 -7.24
CA LYS A 256 19.13 -15.61 -8.59
C LYS A 256 18.09 -14.89 -9.45
N ILE A 257 16.85 -14.73 -9.00
CA ILE A 257 15.83 -13.94 -9.71
C ILE A 257 16.30 -12.48 -9.84
N ARG A 258 16.24 -11.90 -11.04
CA ARG A 258 16.68 -10.52 -11.32
C ARG A 258 15.64 -9.67 -12.05
N GLY A 259 14.49 -10.26 -12.41
CA GLY A 259 13.39 -9.51 -13.01
C GLY A 259 12.14 -10.34 -13.27
N ILE A 260 11.09 -9.64 -13.71
CA ILE A 260 9.78 -10.20 -14.05
C ILE A 260 9.79 -11.31 -15.10
N LYS A 261 10.85 -11.43 -15.90
CA LYS A 261 10.98 -12.49 -16.92
C LYS A 261 11.42 -13.82 -16.33
N ASP A 262 11.97 -13.82 -15.13
CA ASP A 262 12.57 -15.00 -14.50
C ASP A 262 11.54 -15.85 -13.76
N PHE A 263 10.29 -15.39 -13.65
CA PHE A 263 9.23 -16.12 -12.97
C PHE A 263 7.86 -15.92 -13.64
N LYS A 264 6.90 -16.69 -13.17
CA LYS A 264 5.47 -16.51 -13.41
C LYS A 264 4.75 -16.57 -12.05
N LEU A 265 3.56 -15.98 -11.96
CA LEU A 265 2.71 -16.16 -10.79
C LEU A 265 1.66 -17.24 -11.04
N GLU A 266 1.70 -18.28 -10.24
CA GLU A 266 0.71 -19.35 -10.23
C GLU A 266 -0.46 -18.95 -9.34
N ILE A 267 -1.68 -18.98 -9.89
CA ILE A 267 -2.90 -18.48 -9.23
C ILE A 267 -4.03 -19.52 -9.16
N SER A 268 -3.73 -20.81 -9.35
CA SER A 268 -4.73 -21.89 -9.28
C SER A 268 -5.44 -21.96 -7.95
N GLU A 269 -4.71 -21.83 -6.84
CA GLU A 269 -5.32 -21.84 -5.51
C GLU A 269 -6.21 -20.62 -5.32
N LEU A 270 -5.76 -19.43 -5.75
CA LEU A 270 -6.56 -18.21 -5.68
C LEU A 270 -7.86 -18.37 -6.47
N LYS A 271 -7.78 -18.82 -7.72
CA LYS A 271 -8.96 -19.08 -8.54
C LYS A 271 -9.91 -20.09 -7.87
N GLY A 272 -9.37 -21.20 -7.35
CA GLY A 272 -10.16 -22.23 -6.66
C GLY A 272 -10.88 -21.68 -5.41
N LEU A 273 -10.25 -20.79 -4.65
CA LEU A 273 -10.88 -20.11 -3.52
C LEU A 273 -12.02 -19.19 -3.97
N LEU A 274 -11.78 -18.38 -5.01
CA LEU A 274 -12.79 -17.45 -5.53
C LEU A 274 -13.99 -18.19 -6.13
N ASP A 275 -13.76 -19.27 -6.88
CA ASP A 275 -14.84 -20.09 -7.45
C ASP A 275 -15.68 -20.74 -6.33
N ARG A 276 -15.02 -21.27 -5.28
CA ARG A 276 -15.69 -21.86 -4.10
C ARG A 276 -16.61 -20.87 -3.39
N TYR A 277 -16.19 -19.62 -3.25
CA TYR A 277 -16.95 -18.57 -2.56
C TYR A 277 -17.62 -17.58 -3.51
N SER A 278 -17.79 -17.96 -4.78
CA SER A 278 -18.33 -17.10 -5.84
C SER A 278 -19.70 -16.50 -5.50
N SER A 279 -20.53 -17.20 -4.71
CA SER A 279 -21.84 -16.71 -4.25
C SER A 279 -21.74 -15.52 -3.28
N ASN A 280 -20.64 -15.40 -2.52
CA ASN A 280 -20.39 -14.31 -1.58
C ASN A 280 -19.68 -13.11 -2.20
N ILE A 281 -19.08 -13.30 -3.38
CA ILE A 281 -18.30 -12.27 -4.07
C ILE A 281 -19.22 -11.49 -5.00
N MET A 282 -19.27 -10.17 -4.85
CA MET A 282 -19.99 -9.30 -5.76
C MET A 282 -19.21 -9.15 -7.06
N LYS A 283 -17.93 -8.78 -6.96
CA LYS A 283 -17.02 -8.57 -8.09
C LYS A 283 -15.55 -8.67 -7.67
N VAL A 284 -14.68 -8.88 -8.65
CA VAL A 284 -13.22 -8.84 -8.49
C VAL A 284 -12.68 -7.76 -9.41
N ARG A 285 -12.07 -6.73 -8.85
CA ARG A 285 -11.42 -5.67 -9.63
C ARG A 285 -9.93 -5.95 -9.73
N TYR A 286 -9.30 -5.65 -10.86
CA TYR A 286 -7.87 -5.91 -11.01
C TYR A 286 -7.13 -4.83 -11.81
N ARG A 287 -5.82 -4.72 -11.56
CA ARG A 287 -4.85 -4.03 -12.43
C ARG A 287 -3.61 -4.90 -12.55
N ILE A 288 -3.08 -5.06 -13.76
CA ILE A 288 -1.95 -5.96 -14.05
C ILE A 288 -0.94 -5.28 -14.97
N ASP A 289 0.35 -5.46 -14.68
CA ASP A 289 1.43 -5.05 -15.58
C ASP A 289 1.43 -5.98 -16.79
N PRO A 290 1.42 -5.46 -18.03
CA PRO A 290 1.32 -6.29 -19.24
C PRO A 290 2.51 -7.25 -19.45
N ARG A 291 3.59 -7.10 -18.68
CA ARG A 291 4.76 -8.01 -18.73
C ARG A 291 4.64 -9.14 -17.71
N LEU A 292 3.73 -9.06 -16.75
CA LEU A 292 3.51 -10.12 -15.76
C LEU A 292 2.82 -11.29 -16.43
N LYS A 293 3.40 -12.48 -16.24
CA LYS A 293 2.80 -13.73 -16.72
C LYS A 293 2.15 -14.46 -15.56
N LEU A 294 0.87 -14.79 -15.74
CA LEU A 294 0.13 -15.65 -14.82
C LEU A 294 0.03 -17.06 -15.37
N THR A 295 -0.04 -18.04 -14.48
CA THR A 295 -0.35 -19.42 -14.83
C THR A 295 -1.51 -19.97 -14.01
N LEU A 296 -2.23 -20.91 -14.63
CA LEU A 296 -3.25 -21.74 -14.02
C LEU A 296 -2.88 -23.20 -14.31
N ASN A 297 -2.51 -23.94 -13.26
CA ASN A 297 -2.01 -25.30 -13.31
C ASN A 297 -0.81 -25.44 -14.27
N GLY A 298 0.08 -24.44 -14.26
CA GLY A 298 1.26 -24.38 -15.13
C GLY A 298 1.02 -23.82 -16.54
N GLU A 299 -0.24 -23.70 -16.99
CA GLU A 299 -0.59 -23.17 -18.31
C GLU A 299 -0.81 -21.64 -18.27
N PRO A 300 -0.50 -20.89 -19.35
CA PRO A 300 -0.74 -19.45 -19.40
C PRO A 300 -2.19 -19.08 -19.10
N PHE A 301 -2.39 -18.00 -18.33
CA PHE A 301 -3.72 -17.57 -17.90
C PHE A 301 -3.89 -16.05 -17.99
N GLU A 302 -5.08 -15.63 -18.44
CA GLU A 302 -5.49 -14.23 -18.51
C GLU A 302 -6.35 -13.88 -17.28
N ILE A 303 -5.99 -12.81 -16.57
CA ILE A 303 -6.58 -12.43 -15.28
C ILE A 303 -8.09 -12.16 -15.36
N GLU A 304 -8.61 -11.78 -16.53
CA GLU A 304 -10.04 -11.60 -16.81
C GLU A 304 -10.87 -12.85 -16.50
N GLY A 305 -10.27 -14.04 -16.60
CA GLY A 305 -10.91 -15.32 -16.28
C GLY A 305 -10.90 -15.68 -14.79
N LEU A 306 -10.40 -14.82 -13.90
CA LEU A 306 -10.16 -15.14 -12.49
C LEU A 306 -11.46 -15.58 -11.79
N LEU A 307 -12.52 -14.80 -11.94
CA LEU A 307 -13.89 -15.15 -11.53
C LEU A 307 -14.87 -14.84 -12.66
N GLU A 308 -15.49 -15.87 -13.21
CA GLU A 308 -16.32 -15.78 -14.43
C GLU A 308 -17.49 -14.81 -14.25
N GLY A 309 -17.63 -13.87 -15.19
CA GLY A 309 -18.71 -12.86 -15.20
C GLY A 309 -18.64 -11.81 -14.09
N LYS A 310 -17.63 -11.84 -13.21
CA LYS A 310 -17.48 -10.94 -12.06
C LYS A 310 -16.15 -10.20 -12.01
N THR A 311 -15.26 -10.47 -12.96
CA THR A 311 -13.92 -9.85 -12.99
C THR A 311 -13.94 -8.60 -13.87
N GLU A 312 -13.52 -7.46 -13.32
CA GLU A 312 -13.49 -6.17 -14.00
C GLU A 312 -12.12 -5.49 -13.88
N LYS A 313 -11.71 -4.76 -14.91
CA LYS A 313 -10.45 -4.02 -14.90
C LYS A 313 -10.64 -2.69 -14.18
N LEU A 314 -9.67 -2.30 -13.34
CA LEU A 314 -9.60 -0.96 -12.77
C LEU A 314 -9.17 0.02 -13.88
N GLU A 315 -10.11 0.81 -14.37
CA GLU A 315 -9.88 1.86 -15.36
C GLU A 315 -9.35 3.15 -14.71
N LYS A 316 -8.18 3.08 -14.08
CA LYS A 316 -7.22 4.19 -13.89
C LYS A 316 -6.02 3.73 -13.08
#